data_AF-A0A3S4HG96-F1
#
_entry.id   AF-A0A3S4HG96-F1
#
_cell.length_a   1.000
_cell.length_b   1.000
_cell.length_c   1.000
_cell.angle_alpha   90.00
_cell.angle_beta   90.00
_cell.angle_gamma   90.00
#
_symmetry.space_group_name_H-M   'P 1'
#
loop_
_entity.id
_entity.type
_entity.pdbx_description
1 polymer ?
#
loop_
_entity_poly.entity_id
_entity_poly.type
_entity_poly.pdbx_seq_one_letter_code
_entity_poly.pdbx_strand_id
1 'polypeptide(L)' 'MAQGLPAAVTIASDHAEFAASVARELHSPLLRLYANDDLVGVEVGGAVKNVMAIATGVADGWISA' A
#
# COMPACT_ATOMS: atom_id res chain seq x y z
N MET A 1 -2.49 12.21 -14.04
CA MET A 1 -2.34 11.40 -15.25
C MET A 1 -1.61 10.13 -14.85
N ALA A 2 -2.26 8.96 -14.87
CA ALA A 2 -1.60 7.69 -14.54
C ALA A 2 -0.64 7.32 -15.69
N GLN A 3 0.67 7.33 -15.43
CA GLN A 3 1.72 7.11 -16.45
C GLN A 3 1.84 5.65 -16.93
N GLY A 4 0.81 4.82 -16.71
CA GLY A 4 0.86 3.38 -17.02
C GLY A 4 1.91 2.60 -16.21
N LEU A 5 2.44 3.18 -15.13
CA LEU A 5 3.41 2.52 -14.28
C LEU A 5 2.72 1.44 -13.42
N PRO A 6 3.31 0.25 -13.28
CA PRO A 6 2.73 -0.81 -12.47
C PRO A 6 2.66 -0.37 -11.00
N ALA A 7 1.51 -0.61 -10.38
CA ALA A 7 1.26 -0.36 -8.97
C ALA A 7 1.00 -1.68 -8.24
N ALA A 8 1.48 -1.77 -7.00
CA ALA A 8 1.19 -2.87 -6.10
C ALA A 8 0.26 -2.40 -4.99
N VAL A 9 -0.76 -3.19 -4.67
CA VAL A 9 -1.75 -2.90 -3.63
C VAL A 9 -1.86 -4.11 -2.71
N THR A 10 -1.92 -3.86 -1.41
CA THR A 10 -2.22 -4.90 -0.41
C THR A 10 -3.66 -4.74 0.04
N ILE A 11 -4.40 -5.85 0.09
CA ILE A 11 -5.75 -5.94 0.65
C ILE A 11 -5.66 -6.85 1.87
N ALA A 12 -6.13 -6.36 3.02
CA ALA A 12 -6.33 -7.19 4.20
C ALA A 12 -7.81 -7.25 4.57
N SER A 13 -8.27 -8.44 4.95
CA SER A 13 -9.66 -8.69 5.39
C SER A 13 -9.67 -9.88 6.34
N ASP A 14 -10.54 -9.84 7.33
CA ASP A 14 -10.92 -10.98 8.18
C ASP A 14 -11.79 -12.01 7.42
N HIS A 15 -12.35 -11.62 6.28
CA HIS A 15 -13.13 -12.47 5.38
C HIS A 15 -12.33 -12.78 4.11
N ALA A 16 -11.75 -13.98 4.04
CA ALA A 16 -10.89 -14.41 2.93
C ALA A 16 -11.61 -14.42 1.57
N GLU A 17 -12.89 -14.83 1.53
CA GLU A 17 -13.68 -14.87 0.30
C GLU A 17 -13.92 -13.47 -0.28
N PHE A 18 -14.16 -12.48 0.59
CA PHE A 18 -14.30 -11.08 0.21
C PHE A 18 -12.97 -10.49 -0.29
N ALA A 19 -11.86 -10.74 0.41
CA ALA A 19 -10.55 -10.30 -0.07
C ALA A 19 -10.22 -10.91 -1.46
N ALA A 20 -10.54 -12.18 -1.67
CA ALA A 20 -10.32 -12.86 -2.94
C ALA A 20 -11.25 -12.36 -4.06
N SER A 21 -12.50 -11.98 -3.77
CA SER A 21 -13.40 -11.38 -4.76
C SER A 21 -12.92 -10.00 -5.18
N VAL A 22 -12.58 -9.14 -4.21
CA VAL A 22 -12.08 -7.79 -4.47
C VAL A 22 -10.74 -7.84 -5.20
N ALA A 23 -9.83 -8.73 -4.79
CA ALA A 23 -8.55 -8.90 -5.47
C ALA A 23 -8.72 -9.33 -6.93
N ARG A 24 -9.67 -10.22 -7.25
CA ARG A 24 -9.96 -10.62 -8.64
C ARG A 24 -10.57 -9.49 -9.45
N GLU A 25 -11.51 -8.74 -8.87
CA GLU A 25 -12.24 -7.68 -9.57
C GLU A 25 -11.34 -6.46 -9.88
N LEU A 26 -10.40 -6.16 -8.99
CA LEU A 26 -9.43 -5.07 -9.17
C LEU A 26 -8.15 -5.49 -9.89
N HIS A 27 -7.95 -6.79 -10.12
CA HIS A 27 -6.75 -7.28 -10.79
C HIS A 27 -6.65 -6.73 -12.21
N SER A 28 -5.53 -6.09 -12.52
CA SER A 28 -5.21 -5.69 -13.89
C SER A 28 -3.72 -5.87 -14.16
N PRO A 29 -3.29 -5.91 -15.44
CA PRO A 29 -1.87 -6.04 -15.79
C PRO A 29 -0.97 -4.96 -15.17
N LEU A 30 -1.54 -3.81 -14.82
CA LEU A 30 -0.85 -2.68 -14.19
C LEU A 30 -1.09 -2.58 -12.68
N LEU A 31 -1.95 -3.43 -12.11
CA LEU A 31 -2.31 -3.40 -10.69
C LEU A 31 -2.19 -4.79 -10.08
N ARG A 32 -1.08 -5.03 -9.38
CA ARG A 32 -0.82 -6.29 -8.70
C ARG A 32 -1.38 -6.24 -7.28
N LEU A 33 -2.32 -7.12 -6.96
CA LEU A 33 -2.94 -7.20 -5.64
C LEU A 33 -2.36 -8.36 -4.83
N TYR A 34 -2.12 -8.10 -3.54
CA TYR A 34 -1.69 -9.08 -2.55
C TYR A 34 -2.73 -9.15 -1.44
N ALA A 35 -3.31 -10.32 -1.21
CA ALA A 35 -4.21 -10.55 -0.10
C ALA A 35 -3.40 -10.94 1.15
N ASN A 36 -3.75 -10.37 2.30
CA ASN A 36 -3.17 -10.67 3.60
C ASN A 36 -4.29 -10.87 4.64
N ASP A 37 -4.07 -11.69 5.65
CA ASP A 37 -4.99 -11.88 6.78
C ASP A 37 -4.61 -11.02 8.00
N ASP A 38 -3.40 -10.46 8.02
CA ASP A 38 -2.95 -9.52 9.04
C ASP A 38 -3.50 -8.09 8.81
N LEU A 39 -4.74 -7.87 9.28
CA LEU A 39 -5.42 -6.58 9.18
C LEU A 39 -4.72 -5.47 9.98
N VAL A 40 -4.24 -5.80 11.18
CA VAL A 40 -3.57 -4.84 12.08
C VAL A 40 -2.24 -4.39 11.48
N GLY A 41 -1.42 -5.32 10.99
CA GLY A 41 -0.13 -5.00 10.38
C GLY A 41 -0.27 -4.13 9.14
N VAL A 42 -1.29 -4.38 8.32
CA VAL A 42 -1.57 -3.56 7.12
C VAL A 42 -2.02 -2.14 7.49
N GLU A 43 -2.89 -1.99 8.48
CA GLU A 43 -3.34 -0.68 8.96
C GLU A 43 -2.19 0.12 9.59
N VAL A 44 -1.43 -0.51 10.49
CA VAL A 44 -0.28 0.11 11.16
C VAL A 44 0.78 0.49 10.14
N GLY A 45 1.13 -0.39 9.20
CA GLY A 45 2.09 -0.09 8.14
C GLY A 45 1.64 1.09 7.27
N GLY A 46 0.35 1.16 6.95
CA GLY A 46 -0.26 2.27 6.22
C GLY A 46 -0.22 3.61 6.97
N ALA A 47 -0.31 3.60 8.29
CA ALA A 47 -0.16 4.79 9.12
C ALA A 47 1.31 5.21 9.26
N VAL A 48 2.18 4.26 9.61
CA VAL A 48 3.61 4.49 9.90
C VAL A 48 4.35 5.04 8.68
N LYS A 49 4.03 4.59 7.45
CA LYS A 49 4.70 5.11 6.25
C LYS A 49 4.59 6.63 6.10
N ASN A 50 3.50 7.25 6.58
CA ASN A 50 3.30 8.69 6.46
C ASN A 50 4.22 9.44 7.43
N VAL A 51 4.36 8.93 8.66
CA VAL A 51 5.29 9.47 9.65
C VAL A 51 6.73 9.36 9.14
N MET A 52 7.10 8.21 8.59
CA MET A 52 8.42 8.02 7.98
C MET A 52 8.66 8.99 6.83
N ALA A 53 7.69 9.16 5.92
CA ALA A 53 7.83 10.08 4.79
C ALA A 53 8.09 11.53 5.22
N ILE A 54 7.43 11.99 6.30
CA ILE A 54 7.66 13.31 6.88
C ILE A 54 9.06 13.38 7.47
N ALA A 55 9.44 12.41 8.30
CA ALA A 55 10.76 12.39 8.94
C ALA A 55 11.90 12.37 7.92
N THR A 56 11.78 11.56 6.87
CA THR A 56 12.75 11.51 5.78
C THR A 56 12.80 12.82 5.00
N GLY A 57 11.64 13.44 4.73
CA GLY A 57 11.61 14.73 4.02
C GLY A 57 12.26 15.87 4.82
N VAL A 58 12.07 15.90 6.13
CA VAL A 58 12.76 16.87 7.00
C VAL A 58 14.27 16.59 7.03
N ALA A 59 14.68 15.33 7.19
CA ALA A 59 16.10 14.97 7.21
C ALA A 59 16.81 15.30 5.89
N ASP A 60 16.19 15.00 4.74
CA ASP A 60 16.74 15.31 3.42
C ASP A 60 16.87 16.83 3.20
N GLY A 61 15.86 17.60 3.61
CA GLY A 61 15.89 19.06 3.56
C GLY A 61 16.95 19.71 4.48
N TRP A 62 17.30 19.06 5.59
CA TRP A 62 18.38 19.50 6.49
C TRP A 62 19.77 19.15 5.96
N ILE A 63 19.92 18.03 5.25
CA ILE A 63 21.20 17.60 4.67
C ILE A 63 21.52 18.40 3.39
N SER A 64 20.49 18.83 2.65
CA SER A 64 20.65 19.59 1.40
C SER A 64 20.67 21.13 1.57
N ALA A 65 20.56 21.65 2.81
CA ALA A 65 20.63 23.08 3.14
C ALA A 65 21.98 23.44 3.76
#